data_AF-A0A2V7XHU6-F1
#
_entry.id   AF-A0A2V7XHU6-F1
#
_cell.length_a   1.000
_cell.length_b   1.000
_cell.length_c   1.000
_cell.angle_alpha   90.00
_cell.angle_beta   90.00
_cell.angle_gamma   90.00
#
_symmetry.space_group_name_H-M   'P 1'
#
loop_
_entity.id
_entity.type
_entity.pdbx_description
1 polymer ?
#
loop_
_entity_poly.entity_id
_entity_poly.type
_entity_poly.pdbx_seq_one_letter_code
_entity_poly.pdbx_strand_id
1 'polypeptide(L)'
;EQDASVLTRAPALQQALRDAARAFRQAPSAAARYAACGALLARLREALPEVKDASARLRLLDLSLAAETEAFKAGAELRNAIAAMTRAERLSLLAAAADAAYGTGLVNARLRGEQGDVFSRLKGDEARLGEYLVDLKRLSFAPGWGAQALRFHFQDAMDKLKEIEPLADLFIQDHLRGSPLLFYSAVLDGLLRDANRVAGAHHKLYGKEIGVGLSALNPGLARGLLHGSPNMERLEEFRADGIYVLPETVADLPPLAGILTAGAGNPLSHVQLLARNLGIPNVSVDEALLSDVRSRDGRTVVLAVSPGGLVELGDDDPRWNSALGQGETRADDVLIRPDLAKLDLTVRRFVSLADLRASDSGRIVGPKAAKLGELARHFPEKVSAGVGIPFGLFRQVVLDRPYGGTGKTGYQWMVERFRQIEAMPKDSPEREATAEDVRSRLYDLIRDSDPGPAFREQLRAAMQHTFGPDFKGGVFVRSDTNVEDLPGFTGAGLNLTLPNLVGFENIVRAISEVWASPYTARAFAWRQSHMLDPENEARPRNRCASTPATDACTCWPRPPRPGATRRGPKAEWRSCGRAAARPCCNRTRSGSSSSSRRSCPRGSRPSWTTRAAP
;
A
#
# COMPACT_ATOMS: atom_id res chain seq x y z
N GLU A 1 26.60 -21.27 -17.61
CA GLU A 1 27.37 -22.53 -17.84
C GLU A 1 28.42 -22.80 -16.77
N GLN A 2 29.25 -21.80 -16.44
CA GLN A 2 30.19 -21.91 -15.33
C GLN A 2 29.50 -22.32 -14.02
N ASP A 3 28.39 -21.66 -13.64
CA ASP A 3 27.64 -22.04 -12.43
C ASP A 3 27.04 -23.47 -12.50
N ALA A 4 26.69 -23.94 -13.69
CA ALA A 4 26.21 -25.31 -13.86
C ALA A 4 27.32 -26.33 -13.58
N SER A 5 28.57 -26.04 -13.98
CA SER A 5 29.70 -26.96 -13.80
C SER A 5 30.05 -27.21 -12.33
N VAL A 6 29.80 -26.24 -11.44
CA VAL A 6 30.07 -26.38 -10.00
C VAL A 6 28.94 -27.08 -9.23
N LEU A 7 27.74 -27.18 -9.81
CA LEU A 7 26.55 -27.82 -9.22
C LEU A 7 26.49 -29.34 -9.47
N THR A 8 27.56 -30.05 -9.15
CA THR A 8 27.69 -31.51 -9.43
C THR A 8 26.74 -32.39 -8.62
N ARG A 9 26.20 -31.89 -7.50
CA ARG A 9 25.27 -32.61 -6.62
C ARG A 9 23.79 -32.28 -6.86
N ALA A 10 23.48 -31.50 -7.90
CA ALA A 10 22.13 -31.10 -8.26
C ALA A 10 21.91 -31.25 -9.78
N PRO A 11 21.85 -32.48 -10.32
CA PRO A 11 21.85 -32.72 -11.77
C PRO A 11 20.66 -32.06 -12.49
N ALA A 12 19.48 -32.03 -11.87
CA ALA A 12 18.31 -31.34 -12.43
C ALA A 12 18.52 -29.83 -12.57
N LEU A 13 19.11 -29.19 -11.55
CA LEU A 13 19.45 -27.76 -11.58
C LEU A 13 20.59 -27.47 -12.56
N GLN A 14 21.61 -28.33 -12.59
CA GLN A 14 22.70 -28.23 -13.55
C GLN A 14 22.17 -28.27 -14.98
N GLN A 15 21.24 -29.19 -15.28
CA GLN A 15 20.62 -29.27 -16.60
C GLN A 15 19.79 -28.02 -16.90
N ALA A 16 18.96 -27.56 -15.96
CA ALA A 16 18.17 -26.35 -16.11
C ALA A 16 19.03 -25.11 -16.41
N LEU A 17 20.20 -24.95 -15.77
CA LEU A 17 21.12 -23.85 -16.06
C LEU A 17 21.79 -23.96 -17.42
N ARG A 18 22.07 -25.17 -17.91
CA ARG A 18 22.60 -25.39 -19.27
C ARG A 18 21.52 -25.08 -20.32
N ASP A 19 20.28 -25.48 -20.06
CA ASP A 19 19.15 -25.19 -20.94
C ASP A 19 18.87 -23.69 -20.98
N ALA A 20 18.89 -23.01 -19.83
CA ALA A 20 18.76 -21.56 -19.76
C ALA A 20 19.89 -20.84 -20.52
N ALA A 21 21.14 -21.29 -20.38
CA ALA A 21 22.27 -20.72 -21.12
C ALA A 21 22.15 -20.94 -22.63
N ARG A 22 21.60 -22.07 -23.07
CA ARG A 22 21.32 -22.34 -24.48
C ARG A 22 20.20 -21.45 -25.00
N ALA A 23 19.09 -21.37 -24.27
CA ALA A 23 17.96 -20.51 -24.61
C ALA A 23 18.38 -19.04 -24.72
N PHE A 24 19.22 -18.56 -23.79
CA PHE A 24 19.75 -17.21 -23.82
C PHE A 24 20.68 -16.96 -25.02
N ARG A 25 21.60 -17.88 -25.35
CA ARG A 25 22.47 -17.76 -26.54
C ARG A 25 21.71 -17.80 -27.85
N GLN A 26 20.59 -18.53 -27.89
CA GLN A 26 19.75 -18.67 -29.07
C GLN A 26 18.70 -17.56 -29.18
N ALA A 27 18.60 -16.64 -28.21
CA ALA A 27 17.62 -15.56 -28.21
C ALA A 27 18.06 -14.43 -29.17
N PRO A 28 17.44 -14.30 -30.36
CA PRO A 28 17.91 -13.36 -31.38
C PRO A 28 17.36 -11.94 -31.15
N SER A 29 16.41 -11.77 -30.23
CA SER A 29 15.68 -10.53 -29.99
C SER A 29 15.64 -10.17 -28.51
N ALA A 30 15.42 -8.90 -28.20
CA ALA A 30 15.22 -8.43 -26.84
C ALA A 30 14.05 -9.16 -26.15
N ALA A 31 12.98 -9.48 -26.88
CA ALA A 31 11.83 -10.24 -26.36
C ALA A 31 12.24 -11.66 -25.93
N ALA A 32 13.00 -12.36 -26.77
CA ALA A 32 13.49 -13.70 -26.46
C ALA A 32 14.48 -13.68 -25.28
N ARG A 33 15.36 -12.67 -25.21
CA ARG A 33 16.28 -12.49 -24.07
C ARG A 33 15.54 -12.24 -22.77
N TYR A 34 14.54 -11.35 -22.80
CA TYR A 34 13.70 -11.05 -21.65
C TYR A 34 12.98 -12.31 -21.15
N ALA A 35 12.38 -13.09 -22.05
CA ALA A 35 11.70 -14.34 -21.72
C ALA A 35 12.66 -15.38 -21.12
N ALA A 36 13.86 -15.53 -21.69
CA ALA A 36 14.88 -16.44 -21.16
C ALA A 36 15.34 -16.03 -19.75
N CYS A 37 15.56 -14.73 -19.50
CA CYS A 37 15.90 -14.22 -18.18
C CYS A 37 14.77 -14.39 -17.17
N GLY A 38 13.53 -14.08 -17.53
CA GLY A 38 12.37 -14.26 -16.64
C GLY A 38 12.19 -15.72 -16.23
N ALA A 39 12.30 -16.65 -17.17
CA ALA A 39 12.26 -18.09 -16.89
C ALA A 39 13.43 -18.52 -15.98
N LEU A 40 14.64 -18.05 -16.25
CA LEU A 40 15.81 -18.34 -15.42
C LEU A 40 15.62 -17.84 -13.99
N LEU A 41 15.16 -16.59 -13.81
CA LEU A 41 14.90 -15.99 -12.50
C LEU A 41 13.89 -16.82 -11.69
N ALA A 42 12.76 -17.20 -12.30
CA ALA A 42 11.76 -18.05 -11.65
C ALA A 42 12.34 -19.41 -11.23
N ARG A 43 13.14 -20.05 -12.10
CA ARG A 43 13.78 -21.34 -11.81
C ARG A 43 14.83 -21.25 -10.72
N LEU A 44 15.64 -20.19 -10.70
CA LEU A 44 16.62 -19.95 -9.64
C LEU A 44 15.93 -19.82 -8.29
N ARG A 45 14.83 -19.06 -8.23
CA ARG A 45 14.04 -18.91 -6.99
C ARG A 45 13.47 -20.24 -6.49
N GLU A 46 12.92 -21.06 -7.39
CA GLU A 46 12.39 -22.39 -7.05
C GLU A 46 13.49 -23.34 -6.55
N ALA A 47 14.71 -23.24 -7.09
CA ALA A 47 15.81 -24.13 -6.77
C ALA A 47 16.61 -23.75 -5.51
N LEU A 48 16.67 -22.46 -5.16
CA LEU A 48 17.47 -21.94 -4.04
C LEU A 48 17.25 -22.67 -2.69
N PRO A 49 16.01 -23.01 -2.28
CA PRO A 49 15.78 -23.76 -1.04
C PRO A 49 16.44 -25.14 -1.02
N GLU A 50 16.50 -25.82 -2.17
CA GLU A 50 16.98 -27.20 -2.33
C GLU A 50 18.51 -27.33 -2.34
N VAL A 51 19.22 -26.25 -2.70
CA VAL A 51 20.68 -26.23 -2.75
C VAL A 51 21.22 -26.18 -1.33
N LYS A 52 21.91 -27.22 -0.84
CA LYS A 52 22.41 -27.26 0.54
C LYS A 52 23.74 -26.53 0.75
N ASP A 53 24.55 -26.45 -0.29
CA ASP A 53 25.88 -25.83 -0.24
C ASP A 53 25.78 -24.29 -0.23
N ALA A 54 26.47 -23.65 0.71
CA ALA A 54 26.39 -22.21 0.91
C ALA A 54 27.06 -21.41 -0.23
N SER A 55 28.19 -21.89 -0.75
CA SER A 55 28.89 -21.23 -1.86
C SER A 55 28.10 -21.34 -3.15
N ALA A 56 27.51 -22.50 -3.41
CA ALA A 56 26.60 -22.72 -4.52
C ALA A 56 25.35 -21.82 -4.43
N ARG A 57 24.75 -21.67 -3.24
CA ARG A 57 23.63 -20.72 -3.04
C ARG A 57 24.03 -19.30 -3.38
N LEU A 58 25.19 -18.82 -2.92
CA LEU A 58 25.66 -17.47 -3.20
C LEU A 58 25.86 -17.24 -4.70
N ARG A 59 26.47 -18.20 -5.40
CA ARG A 59 26.63 -18.13 -6.87
C ARG A 59 25.31 -18.05 -7.61
N LEU A 60 24.30 -18.79 -7.16
CA LEU A 60 22.96 -18.74 -7.76
C LEU A 60 22.26 -17.41 -7.50
N LEU A 61 22.51 -16.77 -6.35
CA LEU A 61 22.05 -15.42 -6.07
C LEU A 61 22.76 -14.41 -6.99
N ASP A 62 24.07 -14.48 -7.14
CA ASP A 62 24.83 -13.64 -8.07
C ASP A 62 24.33 -13.79 -9.52
N LEU A 63 24.06 -15.04 -9.93
CA LEU A 63 23.48 -15.34 -11.25
C LEU A 63 22.06 -14.75 -11.38
N SER A 64 21.26 -14.78 -10.32
CA SER A 64 19.93 -14.15 -10.35
C SER A 64 20.01 -12.64 -10.54
N LEU A 65 20.95 -11.96 -9.86
CA LEU A 65 21.17 -10.51 -10.02
C LEU A 65 21.66 -10.16 -11.44
N ALA A 66 22.52 -10.99 -12.02
CA ALA A 66 22.96 -10.84 -13.41
C ALA A 66 21.80 -11.03 -14.40
N ALA A 67 20.94 -12.04 -14.18
CA ALA A 67 19.76 -12.29 -15.00
C ALA A 67 18.73 -11.17 -14.90
N GLU A 68 18.52 -10.61 -13.70
CA GLU A 68 17.66 -9.44 -13.48
C GLU A 68 18.18 -8.21 -14.22
N THR A 69 19.48 -7.93 -14.13
CA THR A 69 20.12 -6.81 -14.84
C THR A 69 19.93 -6.93 -16.35
N GLU A 70 20.10 -8.14 -16.90
CA GLU A 70 19.90 -8.38 -18.33
C GLU A 70 18.42 -8.30 -18.73
N ALA A 71 17.50 -8.79 -17.90
CA ALA A 71 16.06 -8.60 -18.11
C ALA A 71 15.71 -7.11 -18.14
N PHE A 72 16.28 -6.30 -17.24
CA PHE A 72 16.06 -4.86 -17.22
C PHE A 72 16.54 -4.19 -18.51
N LYS A 73 17.74 -4.52 -19.00
CA LYS A 73 18.26 -4.03 -20.29
C LYS A 73 17.37 -4.43 -21.46
N ALA A 74 17.00 -5.70 -21.55
CA ALA A 74 16.11 -6.20 -22.60
C ALA A 74 14.73 -5.51 -22.55
N GLY A 75 14.20 -5.27 -21.35
CA GLY A 75 12.95 -4.54 -21.17
C GLY A 75 13.04 -3.07 -21.61
N ALA A 76 14.18 -2.42 -21.35
CA ALA A 76 14.43 -1.05 -21.82
C ALA A 76 14.51 -0.97 -23.35
N GLU A 77 15.18 -1.93 -24.01
CA GLU A 77 15.21 -2.01 -25.48
C GLU A 77 13.80 -2.22 -26.07
N LEU A 78 12.98 -3.06 -25.42
CA LEU A 78 11.63 -3.37 -25.87
C LEU A 78 10.65 -2.19 -25.76
N ARG A 79 10.93 -1.20 -24.91
CA ARG A 79 10.01 -0.11 -24.59
C ARG A 79 9.49 0.62 -25.83
N ASN A 80 10.35 0.81 -26.83
CA ASN A 80 10.01 1.48 -28.09
C ASN A 80 9.37 0.54 -29.12
N ALA A 81 9.53 -0.77 -28.97
CA ALA A 81 9.02 -1.78 -29.90
C ALA A 81 7.64 -2.33 -29.51
N ILE A 82 7.25 -2.25 -28.23
CA ILE A 82 5.97 -2.79 -27.72
C ILE A 82 4.77 -2.27 -28.53
N ALA A 83 4.77 -1.00 -28.93
CA ALA A 83 3.67 -0.38 -29.67
C ALA A 83 3.35 -1.10 -30.99
N ALA A 84 4.35 -1.70 -31.65
CA ALA A 84 4.18 -2.44 -32.91
C ALA A 84 3.83 -3.92 -32.71
N MET A 85 3.95 -4.46 -31.49
CA MET A 85 3.68 -5.87 -31.19
C MET A 85 2.18 -6.18 -31.14
N THR A 86 1.85 -7.39 -31.54
CA THR A 86 0.51 -7.98 -31.43
C THR A 86 0.11 -8.19 -29.97
N ARG A 87 -1.20 -8.38 -29.72
CA ARG A 87 -1.72 -8.71 -28.38
C ARG A 87 -1.09 -9.97 -27.81
N ALA A 88 -0.91 -11.01 -28.64
CA ALA A 88 -0.34 -12.29 -28.25
C ALA A 88 1.13 -12.17 -27.82
N GLU A 89 1.93 -11.39 -28.56
CA GLU A 89 3.32 -11.10 -28.21
C GLU A 89 3.42 -10.31 -26.91
N ARG A 90 2.59 -9.27 -26.74
CA ARG A 90 2.52 -8.49 -25.50
C ARG A 90 2.09 -9.32 -24.30
N LEU A 91 1.09 -10.19 -24.44
CA LEU A 91 0.66 -11.11 -23.38
C LEU A 91 1.77 -12.09 -23.00
N SER A 92 2.54 -12.56 -23.98
CA SER A 92 3.69 -13.44 -23.75
C SER A 92 4.83 -12.71 -23.01
N LEU A 93 5.11 -11.46 -23.37
CA LEU A 93 6.05 -10.60 -22.64
C LEU A 93 5.57 -10.30 -21.21
N LEU A 94 4.26 -10.07 -21.03
CA LEU A 94 3.67 -9.83 -19.73
C LEU A 94 3.79 -11.07 -18.81
N ALA A 95 3.61 -12.27 -19.37
CA ALA A 95 3.83 -13.52 -18.66
C ALA A 95 5.32 -13.71 -18.27
N ALA A 96 6.25 -13.42 -19.18
CA ALA A 96 7.68 -13.43 -18.87
C ALA A 96 8.06 -12.42 -17.78
N ALA A 97 7.43 -11.23 -17.77
CA ALA A 97 7.63 -10.22 -16.74
C ALA A 97 7.04 -10.65 -15.39
N ALA A 98 5.93 -11.41 -15.39
CA ALA A 98 5.41 -12.03 -14.17
C ALA A 98 6.38 -13.08 -13.60
N ASP A 99 6.98 -13.90 -14.45
CA ASP A 99 8.02 -14.86 -14.05
C ASP A 99 9.26 -14.16 -13.49
N ALA A 100 9.69 -13.07 -14.12
CA ALA A 100 10.79 -12.24 -13.62
C ALA A 100 10.44 -11.61 -12.25
N ALA A 101 9.26 -11.01 -12.09
CA ALA A 101 8.80 -10.43 -10.83
C ALA A 101 8.63 -11.48 -9.71
N TYR A 102 8.26 -12.70 -10.06
CA TYR A 102 8.32 -13.82 -9.15
C TYR A 102 9.77 -14.19 -8.82
N GLY A 103 10.66 -14.31 -9.79
CA GLY A 103 12.05 -14.66 -9.52
C GLY A 103 12.79 -13.66 -8.62
N THR A 104 12.47 -12.36 -8.71
CA THR A 104 13.12 -11.29 -7.93
C THR A 104 12.56 -11.09 -6.53
N GLY A 105 11.50 -11.80 -6.13
CA GLY A 105 10.96 -11.66 -4.76
C GLY A 105 9.63 -10.91 -4.66
N LEU A 106 9.31 -10.08 -5.66
CA LEU A 106 8.21 -9.10 -5.59
C LEU A 106 6.82 -9.74 -5.64
N VAL A 107 6.70 -10.87 -6.33
CA VAL A 107 5.48 -11.68 -6.38
C VAL A 107 5.78 -13.02 -5.71
N ASN A 108 4.87 -13.53 -4.89
CA ASN A 108 5.03 -14.85 -4.25
C ASN A 108 4.42 -15.97 -5.10
N ALA A 109 4.66 -17.24 -4.71
CA ALA A 109 4.24 -18.40 -5.51
C ALA A 109 2.72 -18.49 -5.69
N ARG A 110 1.94 -18.11 -4.67
CA ARG A 110 0.48 -18.09 -4.77
C ARG A 110 0.02 -17.07 -5.81
N LEU A 111 0.54 -15.85 -5.72
CA LEU A 111 0.17 -14.76 -6.63
C LEU A 111 0.61 -15.04 -8.08
N ARG A 112 1.79 -15.66 -8.27
CA ARG A 112 2.20 -16.18 -9.59
C ARG A 112 1.24 -17.23 -10.12
N GLY A 113 0.74 -18.13 -9.26
CA GLY A 113 -0.29 -19.11 -9.63
C GLY A 113 -1.57 -18.45 -10.15
N GLU A 114 -2.09 -17.45 -9.42
CA GLU A 114 -3.26 -16.67 -9.85
C GLU A 114 -3.03 -15.98 -11.21
N GLN A 115 -1.86 -15.40 -11.44
CA GLN A 115 -1.50 -14.84 -12.74
C GLN A 115 -1.43 -15.91 -13.83
N GLY A 116 -0.87 -17.08 -13.53
CA GLY A 116 -0.80 -18.22 -14.45
C GLY A 116 -2.17 -18.71 -14.91
N ASP A 117 -3.16 -18.73 -14.01
CA ASP A 117 -4.54 -19.07 -14.34
C ASP A 117 -5.18 -18.03 -15.26
N VAL A 118 -4.90 -16.74 -15.02
CA VAL A 118 -5.32 -15.64 -15.91
C VAL A 118 -4.68 -15.78 -17.28
N PHE A 119 -3.36 -15.92 -17.36
CA PHE A 119 -2.66 -16.10 -18.64
C PHE A 119 -3.14 -17.33 -19.40
N SER A 120 -3.53 -18.40 -18.70
CA SER A 120 -4.06 -19.61 -19.34
C SER A 120 -5.43 -19.39 -19.98
N ARG A 121 -6.30 -18.55 -19.38
CA ARG A 121 -7.57 -18.14 -20.01
C ARG A 121 -7.38 -17.21 -21.19
N LEU A 122 -6.33 -16.39 -21.16
CA LEU A 122 -5.98 -15.47 -22.24
C LEU A 122 -5.25 -16.17 -23.40
N LYS A 123 -5.01 -17.48 -23.33
CA LYS A 123 -4.47 -18.26 -24.45
C LYS A 123 -5.58 -18.61 -25.43
N GLY A 124 -5.47 -18.11 -26.65
CA GLY A 124 -6.37 -18.42 -27.76
C GLY A 124 -6.29 -17.35 -28.83
N ASP A 125 -6.89 -17.64 -29.98
CA ASP A 125 -6.92 -16.70 -31.11
C ASP A 125 -8.04 -15.65 -30.94
N GLU A 126 -9.06 -15.96 -30.12
CA GLU A 126 -10.22 -15.11 -29.86
C GLU A 126 -10.50 -14.99 -28.36
N ALA A 127 -10.97 -13.82 -27.92
CA ALA A 127 -11.41 -13.58 -26.56
C ALA A 127 -12.64 -12.66 -26.54
N ARG A 128 -13.60 -12.95 -25.66
CA ARG A 128 -14.72 -12.03 -25.42
C ARG A 128 -14.19 -10.79 -24.71
N LEU A 129 -14.46 -9.61 -25.26
CA LEU A 129 -13.95 -8.34 -24.75
C LEU A 129 -14.21 -8.10 -23.25
N GLY A 130 -15.41 -8.44 -22.76
CA GLY A 130 -15.74 -8.29 -21.34
C GLY A 130 -14.88 -9.17 -20.42
N GLU A 131 -14.66 -10.44 -20.82
CA GLU A 131 -13.79 -11.38 -20.09
C GLU A 131 -12.32 -10.93 -20.17
N TYR A 132 -11.90 -10.44 -21.34
CA TYR A 132 -10.55 -9.89 -21.56
C TYR A 132 -10.25 -8.71 -20.64
N LEU A 133 -11.16 -7.74 -20.52
CA LEU A 133 -11.02 -6.59 -19.62
C LEU A 133 -10.95 -7.01 -18.14
N VAL A 134 -11.75 -7.99 -17.73
CA VAL A 134 -11.71 -8.53 -16.36
C VAL A 134 -10.36 -9.19 -16.07
N ASP A 135 -9.83 -9.96 -17.02
CA ASP A 135 -8.55 -10.64 -16.87
C ASP A 135 -7.37 -9.65 -16.87
N LEU A 136 -7.36 -8.64 -17.76
CA LEU A 136 -6.36 -7.56 -17.70
C LEU A 136 -6.42 -6.78 -16.38
N LYS A 137 -7.63 -6.52 -15.85
CA LYS A 137 -7.81 -5.89 -14.54
C LYS A 137 -7.27 -6.74 -13.39
N ARG A 138 -7.34 -8.07 -13.48
CA ARG A 138 -6.72 -8.94 -12.48
C ARG A 138 -5.19 -8.86 -12.54
N LEU A 139 -4.63 -8.79 -13.73
CA LEU A 139 -3.18 -8.63 -13.95
C LEU A 139 -2.67 -7.28 -13.42
N SER A 140 -3.49 -6.22 -13.41
CA SER A 140 -3.10 -4.89 -12.92
C SER A 140 -2.84 -4.81 -11.41
N PHE A 141 -3.15 -5.86 -10.65
CA PHE A 141 -2.83 -5.90 -9.23
C PHE A 141 -1.35 -6.19 -8.93
N ALA A 142 -0.58 -6.73 -9.88
CA ALA A 142 0.79 -7.18 -9.64
C ALA A 142 1.75 -6.09 -9.12
N PRO A 143 1.75 -4.85 -9.66
CA PRO A 143 2.55 -3.76 -9.10
C PRO A 143 2.17 -3.43 -7.65
N GLY A 144 0.88 -3.50 -7.33
CA GLY A 144 0.38 -3.33 -5.97
C GLY A 144 0.84 -4.43 -5.02
N TRP A 145 0.88 -5.68 -5.48
CA TRP A 145 1.43 -6.78 -4.69
C TRP A 145 2.92 -6.61 -4.41
N GLY A 146 3.70 -6.23 -5.42
CA GLY A 146 5.13 -5.93 -5.26
C GLY A 146 5.38 -4.82 -4.23
N ALA A 147 4.61 -3.73 -4.31
CA ALA A 147 4.70 -2.64 -3.34
C ALA A 147 4.40 -3.12 -1.90
N GLN A 148 3.36 -3.92 -1.71
CA GLN A 148 3.00 -4.44 -0.39
C GLN A 148 4.01 -5.46 0.14
N ALA A 149 4.63 -6.27 -0.74
CA ALA A 149 5.69 -7.18 -0.35
C ALA A 149 6.92 -6.39 0.17
N LEU A 150 7.31 -5.33 -0.51
CA LEU A 150 8.41 -4.47 -0.07
C LEU A 150 8.07 -3.76 1.24
N ARG A 151 6.86 -3.20 1.39
CA ARG A 151 6.40 -2.61 2.67
C ARG A 151 6.49 -3.63 3.80
N PHE A 152 5.97 -4.83 3.60
CA PHE A 152 5.99 -5.88 4.62
C PHE A 152 7.42 -6.20 5.10
N HIS A 153 8.41 -6.17 4.21
CA HIS A 153 9.79 -6.52 4.56
C HIS A 153 10.64 -5.33 5.04
N PHE A 154 10.38 -4.12 4.54
CA PHE A 154 11.29 -2.99 4.70
C PHE A 154 10.68 -1.77 5.40
N GLN A 155 9.37 -1.70 5.62
CA GLN A 155 8.73 -0.48 6.16
C GLN A 155 9.28 -0.08 7.53
N ASP A 156 9.42 -1.02 8.48
CA ASP A 156 9.94 -0.71 9.82
C ASP A 156 11.39 -0.16 9.76
N ALA A 157 12.21 -0.72 8.86
CA ALA A 157 13.59 -0.28 8.66
C ALA A 157 13.66 1.10 7.98
N MET A 158 12.79 1.33 6.98
CA MET A 158 12.64 2.64 6.32
C MET A 158 12.18 3.70 7.31
N ASP A 159 11.17 3.39 8.13
CA ASP A 159 10.64 4.30 9.15
C ASP A 159 11.71 4.70 10.17
N LYS A 160 12.64 3.79 10.47
CA LYS A 160 13.78 4.14 11.33
C LYS A 160 14.85 4.95 10.60
N LEU A 161 15.19 4.58 9.37
CA LEU A 161 16.26 5.22 8.60
C LEU A 161 15.89 6.65 8.20
N LYS A 162 14.61 6.91 7.90
CA LYS A 162 14.13 8.24 7.49
C LYS A 162 14.24 9.32 8.57
N GLU A 163 14.41 8.93 9.84
CA GLU A 163 14.70 9.89 10.93
C GLU A 163 16.02 10.64 10.71
N ILE A 164 16.96 10.05 9.96
CA ILE A 164 18.28 10.64 9.69
C ILE A 164 18.61 10.77 8.20
N GLU A 165 17.94 10.02 7.33
CA GLU A 165 18.09 10.08 5.87
C GLU A 165 16.69 10.12 5.21
N PRO A 166 16.11 11.32 5.00
CA PRO A 166 14.76 11.47 4.47
C PRO A 166 14.51 10.76 3.11
N LEU A 167 15.55 10.58 2.28
CA LEU A 167 15.42 9.88 1.00
C LEU A 167 15.06 8.40 1.16
N ALA A 168 15.24 7.83 2.36
CA ALA A 168 14.83 6.45 2.66
C ALA A 168 13.32 6.22 2.47
N ASP A 169 12.49 7.26 2.52
CA ASP A 169 11.04 7.16 2.28
C ASP A 169 10.70 6.79 0.81
N LEU A 170 11.64 6.97 -0.11
CA LEU A 170 11.51 6.63 -1.54
C LEU A 170 11.98 5.20 -1.89
N PHE A 171 12.52 4.45 -0.93
CA PHE A 171 13.15 3.15 -1.18
C PHE A 171 12.25 2.17 -1.96
N ILE A 172 10.96 2.12 -1.63
CA ILE A 172 10.02 1.19 -2.29
C ILE A 172 9.77 1.62 -3.73
N GLN A 173 9.60 2.91 -3.96
CA GLN A 173 9.37 3.52 -5.26
C GLN A 173 10.57 3.23 -6.17
N ASP A 174 11.78 3.46 -5.68
CA ASP A 174 13.02 3.19 -6.41
C ASP A 174 13.18 1.71 -6.72
N HIS A 175 12.91 0.84 -5.74
CA HIS A 175 13.04 -0.60 -5.95
C HIS A 175 12.02 -1.13 -6.95
N LEU A 176 10.77 -0.67 -6.91
CA LEU A 176 9.76 -1.03 -7.92
C LEU A 176 10.16 -0.56 -9.32
N ARG A 177 10.73 0.66 -9.45
CA ARG A 177 11.17 1.21 -10.73
C ARG A 177 12.41 0.50 -11.28
N GLY A 178 13.30 0.02 -10.42
CA GLY A 178 14.46 -0.78 -10.81
C GLY A 178 14.12 -2.25 -11.13
N SER A 179 12.86 -2.66 -10.98
CA SER A 179 12.47 -4.07 -11.05
C SER A 179 11.77 -4.47 -12.36
N PRO A 180 11.58 -5.79 -12.60
CA PRO A 180 10.76 -6.27 -13.70
C PRO A 180 9.31 -5.74 -13.71
N LEU A 181 8.79 -5.25 -12.58
CA LEU A 181 7.44 -4.69 -12.52
C LEU A 181 7.31 -3.37 -13.30
N LEU A 182 8.40 -2.63 -13.53
CA LEU A 182 8.41 -1.46 -14.41
C LEU A 182 8.01 -1.85 -15.83
N PHE A 183 8.66 -2.88 -16.36
CA PHE A 183 8.39 -3.39 -17.70
C PHE A 183 7.02 -4.07 -17.77
N TYR A 184 6.67 -4.86 -16.75
CA TYR A 184 5.34 -5.47 -16.62
C TYR A 184 4.22 -4.43 -16.76
N SER A 185 4.32 -3.33 -16.01
CA SER A 185 3.31 -2.26 -16.00
C SER A 185 3.19 -1.62 -17.38
N ALA A 186 4.31 -1.26 -18.01
CA ALA A 186 4.31 -0.65 -19.33
C ALA A 186 3.65 -1.54 -20.42
N VAL A 187 3.87 -2.86 -20.39
CA VAL A 187 3.24 -3.80 -21.32
C VAL A 187 1.73 -3.88 -21.04
N LEU A 188 1.33 -3.99 -19.77
CA LEU A 188 -0.06 -4.08 -19.36
C LEU A 188 -0.85 -2.81 -19.73
N ASP A 189 -0.29 -1.63 -19.52
CA ASP A 189 -0.93 -0.36 -19.88
C ASP A 189 -1.26 -0.31 -21.37
N GLY A 190 -0.34 -0.78 -22.22
CA GLY A 190 -0.56 -0.87 -23.66
C GLY A 190 -1.71 -1.81 -24.02
N LEU A 191 -1.88 -2.92 -23.29
CA LEU A 191 -2.99 -3.86 -23.47
C LEU A 191 -4.32 -3.29 -22.97
N LEU A 192 -4.32 -2.60 -21.82
CA LEU A 192 -5.50 -1.94 -21.27
C LEU A 192 -6.01 -0.82 -22.18
N ARG A 193 -5.11 0.03 -22.70
CA ARG A 193 -5.47 1.08 -23.67
C ARG A 193 -6.07 0.50 -24.94
N ASP A 194 -5.49 -0.58 -25.46
CA ASP A 194 -6.04 -1.27 -26.63
C ASP A 194 -7.42 -1.89 -26.35
N ALA A 195 -7.59 -2.56 -25.20
CA ALA A 195 -8.87 -3.16 -24.81
C ALA A 195 -9.97 -2.11 -24.67
N ASN A 196 -9.67 -0.97 -24.04
CA ASN A 196 -10.61 0.15 -23.90
C ASN A 196 -10.97 0.75 -25.25
N ARG A 197 -10.00 0.91 -26.17
CA ARG A 197 -10.26 1.35 -27.55
C ARG A 197 -11.22 0.40 -28.27
N VAL A 198 -11.02 -0.91 -28.16
CA VAL A 198 -11.91 -1.92 -28.77
C VAL A 198 -13.31 -1.89 -28.14
N ALA A 199 -13.39 -1.59 -26.84
CA ALA A 199 -14.65 -1.46 -26.13
C ALA A 199 -15.47 -0.23 -26.52
N GLY A 200 -14.97 0.63 -27.41
CA GLY A 200 -15.60 1.92 -27.69
C GLY A 200 -15.65 2.79 -26.44
N ALA A 201 -14.64 2.66 -25.56
CA ALA A 201 -14.53 3.54 -24.41
C ALA A 201 -14.18 4.95 -24.92
N HIS A 202 -15.19 5.80 -25.07
CA HIS A 202 -15.00 7.18 -25.48
C HIS A 202 -14.57 8.00 -24.27
N HIS A 203 -13.33 8.45 -24.29
CA HIS A 203 -12.90 9.49 -23.37
C HIS A 203 -13.52 10.82 -23.84
N LYS A 204 -13.65 11.78 -22.94
CA LYS A 204 -14.17 13.11 -23.29
C LYS A 204 -13.21 14.19 -22.83
N LEU A 205 -12.87 15.09 -23.73
CA LEU A 205 -12.06 16.27 -23.44
C LEU A 205 -12.84 17.51 -23.87
N TYR A 206 -13.29 18.29 -22.89
CA TYR A 206 -14.12 19.49 -23.07
C TYR A 206 -15.32 19.26 -24.00
N GLY A 207 -16.04 18.16 -23.76
CA GLY A 207 -17.21 17.76 -24.54
C GLY A 207 -16.91 17.07 -25.87
N LYS A 208 -15.65 17.05 -26.33
CA LYS A 208 -15.24 16.31 -27.53
C LYS A 208 -14.94 14.86 -27.17
N GLU A 209 -15.53 13.93 -27.89
CA GLU A 209 -15.15 12.53 -27.77
C GLU A 209 -13.76 12.32 -28.38
N ILE A 210 -12.89 11.72 -27.58
CA ILE A 210 -11.53 11.34 -27.93
C ILE A 210 -11.41 9.83 -27.80
N GLY A 211 -11.05 9.16 -28.90
CA GLY A 211 -10.99 7.70 -28.94
C GLY A 211 -9.79 7.12 -28.18
N VAL A 212 -8.67 7.83 -28.12
CA VAL A 212 -7.43 7.44 -27.43
C VAL A 212 -6.68 8.68 -26.92
N GLY A 213 -5.83 8.50 -25.91
CA GLY A 213 -4.89 9.51 -25.42
C GLY A 213 -5.08 9.96 -23.98
N LEU A 214 -6.14 9.49 -23.31
CA LEU A 214 -6.28 9.57 -21.85
C LEU A 214 -6.24 8.15 -21.28
N SER A 215 -5.44 7.91 -20.25
CA SER A 215 -5.44 6.63 -19.52
C SER A 215 -5.81 6.87 -18.07
N ALA A 216 -6.88 6.24 -17.61
CA ALA A 216 -7.25 6.21 -16.21
C ALA A 216 -6.19 5.43 -15.40
N LEU A 217 -5.64 6.06 -14.36
CA LEU A 217 -4.65 5.44 -13.47
C LEU A 217 -5.25 5.21 -12.09
N ASN A 218 -5.87 6.24 -11.52
CA ASN A 218 -6.60 6.16 -10.26
C ASN A 218 -8.01 6.73 -10.45
N PRO A 219 -9.07 5.94 -10.20
CA PRO A 219 -10.44 6.42 -10.33
C PRO A 219 -10.76 7.47 -9.28
N GLY A 220 -11.71 8.33 -9.60
CA GLY A 220 -12.22 9.36 -8.72
C GLY A 220 -12.81 10.52 -9.53
N LEU A 221 -13.40 11.47 -8.82
CA LEU A 221 -14.06 12.63 -9.42
C LEU A 221 -13.58 13.88 -8.67
N ALA A 222 -13.08 14.87 -9.39
CA ALA A 222 -12.59 16.12 -8.81
C ALA A 222 -13.02 17.33 -9.65
N ARG A 223 -13.33 18.42 -8.96
CA ARG A 223 -13.51 19.76 -9.51
C ARG A 223 -12.41 20.64 -8.96
N GLY A 224 -11.73 21.39 -9.82
CA GLY A 224 -10.62 22.22 -9.37
C GLY A 224 -10.09 23.15 -10.46
N LEU A 225 -9.26 24.10 -10.05
CA LEU A 225 -8.59 25.01 -10.97
C LEU A 225 -7.52 24.25 -11.77
N LEU A 226 -7.61 24.25 -13.10
CA LEU A 226 -6.61 23.61 -13.94
C LEU A 226 -5.34 24.45 -14.00
N HIS A 227 -4.22 23.83 -13.64
CA HIS A 227 -2.87 24.36 -13.87
C HIS A 227 -2.19 23.52 -14.94
N GLY A 228 -2.21 24.01 -16.18
CA GLY A 228 -1.68 23.34 -17.37
C GLY A 228 -0.15 23.41 -17.51
N SER A 229 0.46 24.42 -16.92
CA SER A 229 1.91 24.65 -16.92
C SER A 229 2.39 25.16 -15.54
N PRO A 230 2.27 24.34 -14.47
CA PRO A 230 2.66 24.77 -13.14
C PRO A 230 4.18 24.97 -13.05
N ASN A 231 4.61 25.95 -12.25
CA ASN A 231 6.03 26.16 -11.98
C ASN A 231 6.50 25.15 -10.93
N MET A 232 7.30 24.18 -11.37
CA MET A 232 7.79 23.10 -10.51
C MET A 232 8.83 23.55 -9.48
N GLU A 233 9.42 24.73 -9.63
CA GLU A 233 10.38 25.30 -8.67
C GLU A 233 9.69 25.94 -7.46
N ARG A 234 8.37 26.15 -7.55
CA ARG A 234 7.56 26.87 -6.56
C ARG A 234 6.46 25.99 -6.00
N LEU A 235 6.85 24.91 -5.33
CA LEU A 235 5.92 23.94 -4.74
C LEU A 235 4.97 24.58 -3.71
N GLU A 236 5.34 25.71 -3.11
CA GLU A 236 4.49 26.49 -2.21
C GLU A 236 3.25 27.11 -2.89
N GLU A 237 3.22 27.20 -4.22
CA GLU A 237 2.06 27.69 -4.97
C GLU A 237 1.02 26.60 -5.24
N PHE A 238 1.33 25.34 -4.91
CA PHE A 238 0.40 24.23 -5.11
C PHE A 238 -0.68 24.26 -4.04
N ARG A 239 -1.94 24.25 -4.49
CA ARG A 239 -3.12 24.32 -3.65
C ARG A 239 -3.91 23.02 -3.77
N ALA A 240 -4.55 22.62 -2.67
CA ALA A 240 -5.26 21.35 -2.60
C ALA A 240 -6.52 21.28 -3.47
N ASP A 241 -7.05 22.42 -3.91
CA ASP A 241 -8.19 22.56 -4.81
C ASP A 241 -7.81 22.60 -6.30
N GLY A 242 -6.53 22.46 -6.63
CA GLY A 242 -6.04 22.50 -8.02
C GLY A 242 -5.96 21.12 -8.69
N ILE A 243 -6.18 21.11 -10.00
CA ILE A 243 -5.90 19.98 -10.90
C ILE A 243 -4.65 20.33 -11.71
N TYR A 244 -3.58 19.54 -11.58
CA TYR A 244 -2.28 19.92 -12.13
C TYR A 244 -1.82 18.99 -13.26
N VAL A 245 -1.33 19.58 -14.36
CA VAL A 245 -0.60 18.88 -15.41
C VAL A 245 0.87 18.79 -15.01
N LEU A 246 1.34 17.59 -14.70
CA LEU A 246 2.66 17.34 -14.13
C LEU A 246 3.52 16.43 -15.02
N PRO A 247 4.85 16.64 -15.06
CA PRO A 247 5.75 15.68 -15.66
C PRO A 247 5.79 14.38 -14.85
N GLU A 248 6.20 13.28 -15.46
CA GLU A 248 6.27 11.96 -14.81
C GLU A 248 7.26 11.92 -13.62
N THR A 249 8.18 12.88 -13.54
CA THR A 249 9.34 12.87 -12.63
C THR A 249 9.13 13.52 -11.27
N VAL A 250 7.95 14.07 -10.97
CA VAL A 250 7.75 14.78 -9.70
C VAL A 250 7.66 13.81 -8.53
N ALA A 251 8.50 13.99 -7.52
CA ALA A 251 8.62 13.08 -6.37
C ALA A 251 7.87 13.57 -5.12
N ASP A 252 7.69 14.89 -4.98
CA ASP A 252 7.12 15.51 -3.79
C ASP A 252 6.01 16.49 -4.19
N LEU A 253 4.81 16.26 -3.70
CA LEU A 253 3.62 17.06 -3.98
C LEU A 253 2.73 17.12 -2.74
N PRO A 254 2.17 18.29 -2.40
CA PRO A 254 1.09 18.35 -1.41
C PRO A 254 -0.15 17.60 -1.94
N PRO A 255 -1.14 17.29 -1.09
CA PRO A 255 -2.41 16.73 -1.56
C PRO A 255 -3.09 17.67 -2.57
N LEU A 256 -3.42 17.16 -3.76
CA LEU A 256 -4.05 17.92 -4.87
C LEU A 256 -5.45 17.37 -5.16
N ALA A 257 -6.32 18.16 -5.81
CA ALA A 257 -7.66 17.73 -6.19
C ALA A 257 -7.61 16.69 -7.31
N GLY A 258 -6.70 16.85 -8.27
CA GLY A 258 -6.53 15.91 -9.39
C GLY A 258 -5.17 16.03 -10.06
N ILE A 259 -4.73 14.95 -10.70
CA ILE A 259 -3.43 14.89 -11.36
C ILE A 259 -3.57 14.43 -12.81
N LEU A 260 -2.95 15.19 -13.71
CA LEU A 260 -2.80 14.86 -15.12
C LEU A 260 -1.31 14.67 -15.41
N THR A 261 -0.87 13.44 -15.63
CA THR A 261 0.55 13.16 -15.92
C THR A 261 0.81 13.30 -17.42
N ALA A 262 1.72 14.18 -17.82
CA ALA A 262 2.13 14.35 -19.21
C ALA A 262 2.94 13.15 -19.71
N GLY A 263 2.53 12.57 -20.85
CA GLY A 263 3.17 11.44 -21.51
C GLY A 263 2.63 10.07 -21.10
N ALA A 264 3.38 9.01 -21.45
CA ALA A 264 3.03 7.64 -21.13
C ALA A 264 3.21 7.35 -19.63
N GLY A 265 2.28 7.83 -18.82
CA GLY A 265 2.30 7.65 -17.37
C GLY A 265 2.32 6.17 -17.00
N ASN A 266 3.45 5.71 -16.46
CA ASN A 266 3.61 4.35 -15.95
C ASN A 266 3.07 4.21 -14.52
N PRO A 267 2.25 3.18 -14.18
CA PRO A 267 1.72 2.82 -12.85
C PRO A 267 2.69 2.91 -11.67
N LEU A 268 3.99 2.89 -11.98
CA LEU A 268 5.11 2.93 -11.04
C LEU A 268 5.87 4.28 -11.06
N SER A 269 5.29 5.35 -11.60
CA SER A 269 5.84 6.69 -11.44
C SER A 269 5.64 7.22 -10.02
N HIS A 270 6.52 8.13 -9.59
CA HIS A 270 6.47 8.72 -8.24
C HIS A 270 5.12 9.41 -7.98
N VAL A 271 4.69 10.23 -8.94
CA VAL A 271 3.38 10.89 -8.95
C VAL A 271 2.23 9.88 -8.84
N GLN A 272 2.32 8.75 -9.53
CA GLN A 272 1.23 7.77 -9.57
C GLN A 272 1.11 6.95 -8.29
N LEU A 273 2.24 6.53 -7.72
CA LEU A 273 2.25 5.87 -6.43
C LEU A 273 1.75 6.80 -5.32
N LEU A 274 2.11 8.09 -5.37
CA LEU A 274 1.62 9.11 -4.47
C LEU A 274 0.10 9.30 -4.61
N ALA A 275 -0.38 9.58 -5.83
CA ALA A 275 -1.79 9.81 -6.13
C ALA A 275 -2.68 8.63 -5.67
N ARG A 276 -2.22 7.40 -5.91
CA ARG A 276 -2.90 6.18 -5.47
C ARG A 276 -2.93 6.04 -3.95
N ASN A 277 -1.85 6.37 -3.25
CA ASN A 277 -1.83 6.35 -1.78
C ASN A 277 -2.72 7.45 -1.17
N LEU A 278 -2.95 8.54 -1.88
CA LEU A 278 -3.77 9.69 -1.46
C LEU A 278 -5.22 9.64 -1.95
N GLY A 279 -5.58 8.68 -2.81
CA GLY A 279 -6.92 8.59 -3.39
C GLY A 279 -7.24 9.68 -4.43
N ILE A 280 -6.23 10.35 -4.96
CA ILE A 280 -6.39 11.48 -5.90
C ILE A 280 -6.71 10.94 -7.30
N PRO A 281 -7.77 11.42 -7.98
CA PRO A 281 -8.06 11.06 -9.36
C PRO A 281 -6.85 11.37 -10.26
N ASN A 282 -6.39 10.38 -11.01
CA ASN A 282 -5.16 10.50 -11.79
C ASN A 282 -5.30 9.90 -13.19
N VAL A 283 -4.82 10.64 -14.18
CA VAL A 283 -4.88 10.31 -15.60
C VAL A 283 -3.53 10.56 -16.26
N SER A 284 -3.07 9.66 -17.11
CA SER A 284 -1.99 9.98 -18.06
C SER A 284 -2.57 10.61 -19.32
N VAL A 285 -1.94 11.67 -19.80
CA VAL A 285 -2.34 12.43 -20.98
C VAL A 285 -1.24 12.32 -22.03
N ASP A 286 -1.58 11.79 -23.21
CA ASP A 286 -0.66 11.72 -24.33
C ASP A 286 -0.24 13.14 -24.80
N GLU A 287 1.00 13.28 -25.27
CA GLU A 287 1.58 14.57 -25.68
C GLU A 287 0.71 15.32 -26.70
N ALA A 288 0.08 14.58 -27.61
CA ALA A 288 -0.81 15.13 -28.64
C ALA A 288 -2.02 15.87 -28.05
N LEU A 289 -2.50 15.45 -26.88
CA LEU A 289 -3.67 16.05 -26.21
C LEU A 289 -3.27 17.14 -25.20
N LEU A 290 -1.98 17.32 -24.88
CA LEU A 290 -1.56 18.30 -23.88
C LEU A 290 -1.88 19.74 -24.29
N SER A 291 -1.78 20.07 -25.58
CA SER A 291 -2.15 21.40 -26.08
C SER A 291 -3.64 21.68 -25.85
N ASP A 292 -4.49 20.69 -26.12
CA ASP A 292 -5.92 20.77 -25.86
C ASP A 292 -6.21 20.85 -24.36
N VAL A 293 -5.59 20.02 -23.52
CA VAL A 293 -5.73 20.10 -22.05
C VAL A 293 -5.35 21.49 -21.54
N ARG A 294 -4.17 21.99 -21.91
CA ARG A 294 -3.62 23.29 -21.48
C ARG A 294 -4.42 24.50 -21.98
N SER A 295 -5.27 24.34 -22.99
CA SER A 295 -6.08 25.46 -23.49
C SER A 295 -7.11 25.99 -22.46
N ARG A 296 -7.35 25.27 -21.36
CA ARG A 296 -8.19 25.68 -20.23
C ARG A 296 -7.36 26.01 -18.98
N ASP A 297 -6.07 26.26 -19.13
CA ASP A 297 -5.22 26.70 -18.02
C ASP A 297 -5.83 27.93 -17.32
N GLY A 298 -5.82 27.91 -15.99
CA GLY A 298 -6.45 28.91 -15.14
C GLY A 298 -7.98 28.89 -15.10
N ARG A 299 -8.64 27.84 -15.63
CA ARG A 299 -10.10 27.65 -15.52
C ARG A 299 -10.46 26.49 -14.60
N THR A 300 -11.62 26.60 -13.96
CA THR A 300 -12.19 25.47 -13.21
C THR A 300 -12.65 24.39 -14.18
N VAL A 301 -12.19 23.17 -13.97
CA VAL A 301 -12.52 21.99 -14.77
C VAL A 301 -12.97 20.85 -13.88
N VAL A 302 -13.58 19.85 -14.50
CA VAL A 302 -14.01 18.61 -13.84
C VAL A 302 -13.24 17.43 -14.42
N LEU A 303 -12.54 16.70 -13.56
CA LEU A 303 -11.84 15.46 -13.88
C LEU A 303 -12.63 14.27 -13.32
N ALA A 304 -13.22 13.47 -14.21
CA ALA A 304 -13.93 12.25 -13.87
C ALA A 304 -13.18 11.02 -14.40
N VAL A 305 -12.85 10.09 -13.50
CA VAL A 305 -12.12 8.86 -13.82
C VAL A 305 -12.91 7.68 -13.27
N SER A 306 -13.44 6.82 -14.15
CA SER A 306 -14.27 5.70 -13.74
C SER A 306 -13.42 4.49 -13.30
N PRO A 307 -13.93 3.62 -12.40
CA PRO A 307 -13.28 2.33 -12.08
C PRO A 307 -13.17 1.36 -13.26
N GLY A 308 -13.87 1.65 -14.36
CA GLY A 308 -13.83 0.92 -15.63
C GLY A 308 -12.85 1.51 -16.65
N GLY A 309 -12.15 2.59 -16.30
CA GLY A 309 -11.08 3.16 -17.13
C GLY A 309 -11.50 4.30 -18.07
N LEU A 310 -12.76 4.76 -17.98
CA LEU A 310 -13.22 5.94 -18.73
C LEU A 310 -12.71 7.22 -18.08
N VAL A 311 -12.35 8.19 -18.92
CA VAL A 311 -11.88 9.50 -18.47
C VAL A 311 -12.68 10.58 -19.15
N GLU A 312 -13.16 11.53 -18.37
CA GLU A 312 -13.70 12.79 -18.87
C GLU A 312 -13.05 13.97 -18.15
N LEU A 313 -12.38 14.82 -18.92
CA LEU A 313 -11.93 16.13 -18.48
C LEU A 313 -12.82 17.17 -19.16
N GLY A 314 -13.73 17.78 -18.41
CA GLY A 314 -14.74 18.69 -18.94
C GLY A 314 -14.64 20.11 -18.39
N ASP A 315 -15.24 21.06 -19.11
CA ASP A 315 -15.55 22.36 -18.52
C ASP A 315 -16.51 22.18 -17.34
N ASP A 316 -16.45 23.08 -16.37
CA ASP A 316 -17.36 23.11 -15.22
C ASP A 316 -18.78 23.53 -15.65
N ASP A 317 -19.47 22.60 -16.29
CA ASP A 317 -20.82 22.72 -16.82
C ASP A 317 -21.89 22.26 -15.79
N PRO A 318 -23.09 22.86 -15.79
CA PRO A 318 -24.19 22.44 -14.93
C PRO A 318 -24.58 20.96 -15.00
N ARG A 319 -24.27 20.22 -16.07
CA ARG A 319 -24.45 18.76 -16.16
C ARG A 319 -23.65 18.00 -15.11
N TRP A 320 -22.50 18.55 -14.72
CA TRP A 320 -21.71 17.98 -13.63
C TRP A 320 -22.37 18.25 -12.29
N ASN A 321 -23.26 19.22 -12.17
CA ASN A 321 -23.90 19.53 -10.90
C ASN A 321 -24.80 18.41 -10.38
N SER A 322 -25.23 17.45 -11.22
CA SER A 322 -25.88 16.24 -10.73
C SER A 322 -24.88 15.16 -10.28
N ALA A 323 -23.67 15.14 -10.85
CA ALA A 323 -22.62 14.15 -10.55
C ALA A 323 -21.63 14.60 -9.44
N LEU A 324 -21.31 15.90 -9.40
CA LEU A 324 -20.51 16.63 -8.43
C LEU A 324 -21.36 17.39 -7.43
N GLY A 325 -22.47 17.94 -7.90
CA GLY A 325 -23.19 18.95 -7.13
C GLY A 325 -23.28 20.36 -7.65
N GLN A 326 -24.48 20.95 -7.61
CA GLN A 326 -24.67 22.39 -7.84
C GLN A 326 -23.76 23.18 -6.89
N GLY A 327 -23.18 24.26 -7.42
CA GLY A 327 -22.23 25.17 -6.79
C GLY A 327 -22.77 26.01 -5.62
N GLU A 328 -23.61 25.41 -4.77
CA GLU A 328 -23.58 25.69 -3.33
C GLU A 328 -22.87 24.49 -2.72
N THR A 329 -21.60 24.67 -2.34
CA THR A 329 -20.85 23.82 -1.39
C THR A 329 -21.47 22.44 -1.15
N ARG A 330 -21.29 21.50 -2.10
CA ARG A 330 -21.50 20.08 -1.82
C ARG A 330 -20.12 19.51 -1.47
N ALA A 331 -19.64 19.47 -0.23
CA ALA A 331 -20.30 18.92 0.96
C ALA A 331 -21.20 17.74 0.57
N ASP A 332 -22.43 17.94 0.12
CA ASP A 332 -23.51 16.95 0.21
C ASP A 332 -23.53 15.60 -0.55
N ASP A 333 -22.61 15.24 -1.46
CA ASP A 333 -22.58 13.90 -2.08
C ASP A 333 -21.14 13.57 -2.56
N VAL A 334 -20.19 13.17 -1.72
CA VAL A 334 -20.16 11.90 -0.98
C VAL A 334 -19.89 12.22 0.49
N LEU A 335 -20.96 12.56 1.18
CA LEU A 335 -20.86 12.77 2.60
C LEU A 335 -20.95 11.49 3.36
N ILE A 336 -19.89 11.27 4.09
CA ILE A 336 -19.90 10.33 5.18
C ILE A 336 -20.60 11.01 6.36
N ARG A 337 -21.92 10.80 6.48
CA ARG A 337 -22.70 11.13 7.69
C ARG A 337 -22.70 9.92 8.62
N PRO A 338 -21.82 9.85 9.64
CA PRO A 338 -21.94 8.82 10.66
C PRO A 338 -23.31 8.90 11.31
N ASP A 339 -24.01 7.77 11.38
CA ASP A 339 -25.29 7.67 12.09
C ASP A 339 -25.02 7.66 13.60
N LEU A 340 -24.84 8.86 14.17
CA LEU A 340 -24.56 9.03 15.60
C LEU A 340 -25.72 8.58 16.50
N ALA A 341 -26.93 8.40 15.95
CA ALA A 341 -28.06 7.86 16.69
C ALA A 341 -27.88 6.36 16.96
N LYS A 342 -27.17 5.63 16.08
CA LYS A 342 -26.80 4.23 16.30
C LYS A 342 -25.64 4.06 17.28
N LEU A 343 -24.80 5.07 17.49
CA LEU A 343 -23.61 4.93 18.34
C LEU A 343 -23.96 4.65 19.81
N ASP A 344 -23.51 3.49 20.29
CA ASP A 344 -23.68 2.98 21.64
C ASP A 344 -22.33 2.89 22.36
N LEU A 345 -22.03 3.94 23.15
CA LEU A 345 -20.80 4.04 23.95
C LEU A 345 -20.93 3.38 25.34
N THR A 346 -22.08 2.76 25.64
CA THR A 346 -22.31 2.09 26.92
C THR A 346 -21.65 0.70 26.95
N VAL A 347 -21.39 0.11 25.78
CA VAL A 347 -20.65 -1.15 25.66
C VAL A 347 -19.16 -0.90 25.91
N ARG A 348 -18.72 -1.25 27.12
CA ARG A 348 -17.35 -1.06 27.64
C ARG A 348 -16.68 -2.38 27.99
N ARG A 349 -16.92 -3.41 27.17
CA ARG A 349 -16.30 -4.74 27.30
C ARG A 349 -15.79 -5.19 25.94
N PHE A 350 -14.74 -6.00 25.93
CA PHE A 350 -14.29 -6.67 24.71
C PHE A 350 -15.36 -7.65 24.21
N VAL A 351 -15.49 -7.77 22.89
CA VAL A 351 -16.51 -8.61 22.26
C VAL A 351 -15.82 -9.64 21.38
N SER A 352 -16.20 -10.92 21.48
CA SER A 352 -15.70 -11.93 20.57
C SER A 352 -16.25 -11.68 19.17
N LEU A 353 -15.43 -11.90 18.15
CA LEU A 353 -15.84 -11.82 16.76
C LEU A 353 -17.04 -12.74 16.45
N ALA A 354 -17.15 -13.88 17.15
CA ALA A 354 -18.28 -14.80 16.99
C ALA A 354 -19.63 -14.22 17.45
N ASP A 355 -19.59 -13.21 18.32
CA ASP A 355 -20.79 -12.55 18.88
C ASP A 355 -21.19 -11.31 18.09
N LEU A 356 -20.28 -10.76 17.28
CA LEU A 356 -20.56 -9.59 16.44
C LEU A 356 -21.47 -9.94 15.26
N ARG A 357 -22.36 -9.01 14.92
CA ARG A 357 -23.26 -9.10 13.76
C ARG A 357 -23.13 -7.87 12.87
N ALA A 358 -23.62 -7.98 11.63
CA ALA A 358 -23.69 -6.83 10.72
C ALA A 358 -24.42 -5.62 11.33
N SER A 359 -25.40 -5.84 12.23
CA SER A 359 -26.12 -4.79 12.96
C SER A 359 -25.28 -4.02 13.98
N ASP A 360 -24.09 -4.51 14.33
CA ASP A 360 -23.16 -3.83 15.23
C ASP A 360 -22.26 -2.81 14.52
N SER A 361 -22.28 -2.83 13.18
CA SER A 361 -21.52 -1.92 12.31
C SER A 361 -21.91 -0.46 12.57
N GLY A 362 -20.93 0.35 12.97
CA GLY A 362 -21.13 1.76 13.32
C GLY A 362 -21.92 1.98 14.63
N ARG A 363 -22.39 0.90 15.28
CA ARG A 363 -23.16 0.93 16.53
C ARG A 363 -22.22 0.83 17.74
N ILE A 364 -21.48 -0.28 17.84
CA ILE A 364 -20.54 -0.55 18.94
C ILE A 364 -19.11 -0.76 18.47
N VAL A 365 -18.94 -1.24 17.23
CA VAL A 365 -17.65 -1.48 16.57
C VAL A 365 -17.71 -0.93 15.14
N GLY A 366 -16.57 -0.86 14.47
CA GLY A 366 -16.55 -0.47 13.08
C GLY A 366 -17.09 -1.56 12.15
N PRO A 367 -17.23 -1.25 10.86
CA PRO A 367 -17.78 -2.18 9.90
C PRO A 367 -16.93 -3.40 9.58
N LYS A 368 -15.60 -3.30 9.65
CA LYS A 368 -14.73 -4.46 9.40
C LYS A 368 -15.00 -5.54 10.45
N ALA A 369 -15.09 -5.16 11.72
CA ALA A 369 -15.41 -6.01 12.86
C ALA A 369 -16.75 -6.71 12.66
N ALA A 370 -17.78 -5.90 12.40
CA ALA A 370 -19.16 -6.34 12.30
C ALA A 370 -19.36 -7.31 11.12
N LYS A 371 -18.81 -6.97 9.95
CA LYS A 371 -18.86 -7.83 8.76
C LYS A 371 -18.01 -9.09 8.90
N LEU A 372 -16.85 -9.00 9.53
CA LEU A 372 -16.03 -10.17 9.78
C LEU A 372 -16.69 -11.10 10.81
N GLY A 373 -17.42 -10.55 11.79
CA GLY A 373 -18.24 -11.32 12.72
C GLY A 373 -19.42 -12.01 12.04
N GLU A 374 -20.08 -11.31 11.12
CA GLU A 374 -21.11 -11.90 10.26
C GLU A 374 -20.54 -13.07 9.44
N LEU A 375 -19.37 -12.89 8.82
CA LEU A 375 -18.69 -13.97 8.10
C LEU A 375 -18.28 -15.12 9.03
N ALA A 376 -17.79 -14.85 10.24
CA ALA A 376 -17.44 -15.89 11.21
C ALA A 376 -18.66 -16.72 11.65
N ARG A 377 -19.85 -16.11 11.68
CA ARG A 377 -21.11 -16.80 11.98
C ARG A 377 -21.52 -17.79 10.89
N HIS A 378 -21.36 -17.41 9.61
CA HIS A 378 -21.71 -18.25 8.47
C HIS A 378 -20.61 -19.26 8.10
N PHE A 379 -19.35 -18.92 8.37
CA PHE A 379 -18.17 -19.73 8.02
C PHE A 379 -17.19 -19.87 9.19
N PRO A 380 -17.59 -20.49 10.31
CA PRO A 380 -16.81 -20.52 11.56
C PRO A 380 -15.44 -21.16 11.42
N GLU A 381 -15.27 -22.11 10.50
CA GLU A 381 -13.97 -22.77 10.26
C GLU A 381 -13.08 -22.03 9.23
N LYS A 382 -13.60 -20.99 8.57
CA LYS A 382 -12.91 -20.25 7.49
C LYS A 382 -12.50 -18.85 7.89
N VAL A 383 -12.97 -18.37 9.04
CA VAL A 383 -12.64 -17.04 9.58
C VAL A 383 -11.81 -17.21 10.84
N SER A 384 -10.69 -16.51 10.93
CA SER A 384 -9.86 -16.50 12.13
C SER A 384 -10.64 -15.96 13.33
N ALA A 385 -10.42 -16.53 14.51
CA ALA A 385 -10.95 -15.96 15.75
C ALA A 385 -10.40 -14.54 15.98
N GLY A 386 -11.21 -13.68 16.60
CA GLY A 386 -10.83 -12.30 16.86
C GLY A 386 -11.59 -11.69 18.02
N VAL A 387 -11.07 -10.57 18.52
CA VAL A 387 -11.66 -9.75 19.58
C VAL A 387 -11.88 -8.35 19.01
N GLY A 388 -13.13 -7.89 19.03
CA GLY A 388 -13.49 -6.51 18.75
C GLY A 388 -13.37 -5.64 20.00
N ILE A 389 -12.87 -4.42 19.82
CA ILE A 389 -12.72 -3.41 20.87
C ILE A 389 -13.76 -2.31 20.61
N PRO A 390 -14.84 -2.24 21.40
CA PRO A 390 -15.91 -1.26 21.16
C PRO A 390 -15.49 0.20 21.36
N PHE A 391 -16.19 1.10 20.68
CA PHE A 391 -16.02 2.56 20.79
C PHE A 391 -16.12 3.07 22.24
N GLY A 392 -16.96 2.44 23.06
CA GLY A 392 -17.11 2.77 24.48
C GLY A 392 -15.83 2.54 25.30
N LEU A 393 -15.02 1.54 24.97
CA LEU A 393 -13.74 1.30 25.64
C LEU A 393 -12.72 2.38 25.31
N PHE A 394 -12.56 2.74 24.03
CA PHE A 394 -11.70 3.85 23.62
C PHE A 394 -12.10 5.14 24.34
N ARG A 395 -13.41 5.45 24.35
CA ARG A 395 -13.95 6.61 25.04
C ARG A 395 -13.54 6.64 26.51
N GLN A 396 -13.71 5.52 27.21
CA GLN A 396 -13.40 5.40 28.63
C GLN A 396 -11.91 5.55 28.93
N VAL A 397 -11.04 4.86 28.17
CA VAL A 397 -9.63 4.76 28.51
C VAL A 397 -8.77 5.88 27.93
N VAL A 398 -9.28 6.64 26.97
CA VAL A 398 -8.56 7.76 26.34
C VAL A 398 -9.23 9.09 26.65
N LEU A 399 -10.50 9.25 26.27
CA LEU A 399 -11.15 10.57 26.26
C LEU A 399 -11.80 10.97 27.59
N ASP A 400 -12.25 10.02 28.42
CA ASP A 400 -12.82 10.30 29.74
C ASP A 400 -11.75 10.53 30.82
N ARG A 401 -10.46 10.44 30.45
CA ARG A 401 -9.35 10.69 31.37
C ARG A 401 -9.09 12.18 31.58
N PRO A 402 -8.56 12.58 32.75
CA PRO A 402 -8.08 13.93 32.97
C PRO A 402 -7.05 14.35 31.92
N TYR A 403 -7.21 15.53 31.35
CA TYR A 403 -6.30 16.10 30.35
C TYR A 403 -5.37 17.12 31.00
N GLY A 404 -4.13 16.69 31.28
CA GLY A 404 -3.12 17.52 31.95
C GLY A 404 -3.61 18.09 33.28
N GLY A 405 -3.18 19.32 33.60
CA GLY A 405 -3.60 20.07 34.80
C GLY A 405 -4.86 20.93 34.61
N THR A 406 -5.65 20.70 33.57
CA THR A 406 -6.74 21.61 33.17
C THR A 406 -8.04 21.43 33.97
N GLY A 407 -8.15 20.36 34.75
CA GLY A 407 -9.39 19.97 35.43
C GLY A 407 -10.49 19.45 34.50
N LYS A 408 -10.21 19.28 33.21
CA LYS A 408 -11.14 18.77 32.18
C LYS A 408 -10.75 17.36 31.76
N THR A 409 -11.69 16.61 31.19
CA THR A 409 -11.36 15.36 30.48
C THR A 409 -10.81 15.64 29.08
N GLY A 410 -10.08 14.68 28.49
CA GLY A 410 -9.60 14.76 27.11
C GLY A 410 -10.72 15.06 26.12
N TYR A 411 -11.90 14.50 26.34
CA TYR A 411 -13.09 14.83 25.58
C TYR A 411 -13.47 16.30 25.73
N GLN A 412 -13.67 16.78 26.96
CA GLN A 412 -14.10 18.16 27.21
C GLN A 412 -13.12 19.17 26.60
N TRP A 413 -11.82 18.90 26.69
CA TRP A 413 -10.79 19.69 26.04
C TRP A 413 -10.93 19.66 24.51
N MET A 414 -11.01 18.48 23.91
CA MET A 414 -11.12 18.29 22.46
C MET A 414 -12.33 19.05 21.90
N VAL A 415 -13.48 18.88 22.56
CA VAL A 415 -14.74 19.56 22.32
C VAL A 415 -14.61 21.07 22.29
N GLU A 416 -13.94 21.64 23.30
CA GLU A 416 -13.78 23.08 23.42
C GLU A 416 -12.86 23.63 22.33
N ARG A 417 -11.75 22.94 22.05
CA ARG A 417 -10.79 23.35 21.02
C ARG A 417 -11.41 23.33 19.63
N PHE A 418 -12.19 22.31 19.32
CA PHE A 418 -12.89 22.25 18.05
C PHE A 418 -13.94 23.35 17.90
N ARG A 419 -14.68 23.71 18.95
CA ARG A 419 -15.57 24.89 18.94
C ARG A 419 -14.83 26.21 18.72
N GLN A 420 -13.59 26.32 19.20
CA GLN A 420 -12.75 27.49 18.92
C GLN A 420 -12.37 27.56 17.44
N ILE A 421 -12.04 26.43 16.82
CA ILE A 421 -11.74 26.33 15.37
C ILE A 421 -12.98 26.66 14.52
N GLU A 422 -14.18 26.28 14.96
CA GLU A 422 -15.44 26.65 14.30
C GLU A 422 -15.69 28.16 14.30
N ALA A 423 -15.36 28.83 15.40
CA ALA A 423 -15.57 30.27 15.55
C ALA A 423 -14.60 31.13 14.73
N MET A 424 -13.54 30.53 14.17
CA MET A 424 -12.54 31.22 13.35
C MET A 424 -13.01 31.40 11.91
N PRO A 425 -12.59 32.49 11.22
CA PRO A 425 -12.94 32.71 9.82
C PRO A 425 -12.54 31.54 8.91
N LYS A 426 -13.42 31.18 7.97
CA LYS A 426 -13.11 30.18 6.94
C LYS A 426 -11.92 30.69 6.11
N ASP A 427 -10.97 29.81 5.83
CA ASP A 427 -9.73 30.08 5.06
C ASP A 427 -8.69 31.02 5.71
N SER A 428 -8.76 31.24 7.04
CA SER A 428 -7.67 31.96 7.72
C SER A 428 -6.46 31.04 7.98
N PRO A 429 -5.22 31.51 7.75
CA PRO A 429 -4.02 30.77 8.13
C PRO A 429 -3.96 30.39 9.62
N GLU A 430 -4.59 31.22 10.47
CA GLU A 430 -4.69 30.98 11.91
C GLU A 430 -5.60 29.80 12.25
N ARG A 431 -6.68 29.59 11.48
CA ARG A 431 -7.57 28.43 11.61
C ARG A 431 -6.86 27.14 11.24
N GLU A 432 -6.12 27.14 10.13
CA GLU A 432 -5.31 26.00 9.69
C GLU A 432 -4.24 25.63 10.72
N ALA A 433 -3.48 26.63 11.21
CA ALA A 433 -2.47 26.42 12.24
C ALA A 433 -3.06 25.88 13.56
N THR A 434 -4.21 26.39 13.97
CA THR A 434 -4.91 25.93 15.18
C THR A 434 -5.46 24.51 15.01
N ALA A 435 -6.01 24.19 13.85
CA ALA A 435 -6.50 22.85 13.54
C ALA A 435 -5.37 21.82 13.57
N GLU A 436 -4.20 22.16 13.03
CA GLU A 436 -3.02 21.29 13.05
C GLU A 436 -2.45 21.10 14.47
N ASP A 437 -2.39 22.16 15.29
CA ASP A 437 -2.00 22.05 16.72
C ASP A 437 -2.94 21.12 17.49
N VAL A 438 -4.25 21.27 17.32
CA VAL A 438 -5.26 20.43 17.98
C VAL A 438 -5.14 18.98 17.52
N ARG A 439 -4.99 18.74 16.21
CA ARG A 439 -4.76 17.41 15.64
C ARG A 439 -3.52 16.75 16.22
N SER A 440 -2.39 17.46 16.24
CA SER A 440 -1.12 16.92 16.75
C SER A 440 -1.23 16.54 18.21
N ARG A 441 -1.81 17.41 19.05
CA ARG A 441 -2.01 17.12 20.48
C ARG A 441 -2.95 15.94 20.71
N LEU A 442 -3.99 15.80 19.89
CA LEU A 442 -4.92 14.68 19.98
C LEU A 442 -4.26 13.37 19.57
N TYR A 443 -3.42 13.40 18.51
CA TYR A 443 -2.60 12.27 18.11
C TYR A 443 -1.68 11.82 19.25
N ASP A 444 -0.93 12.74 19.86
CA ASP A 444 -0.01 12.44 20.97
C ASP A 444 -0.77 11.94 22.20
N LEU A 445 -1.89 12.58 22.55
CA LEU A 445 -2.76 12.14 23.65
C LEU A 445 -3.19 10.68 23.48
N ILE A 446 -3.65 10.30 22.29
CA ILE A 446 -4.15 8.94 22.02
C ILE A 446 -2.99 7.94 21.98
N ARG A 447 -1.90 8.28 21.29
CA ARG A 447 -0.74 7.39 21.13
C ARG A 447 -0.07 7.09 22.47
N ASP A 448 0.07 8.10 23.32
CA ASP A 448 0.81 8.00 24.59
C ASP A 448 -0.10 7.61 25.77
N SER A 449 -1.40 7.37 25.51
CA SER A 449 -2.34 6.89 26.52
C SER A 449 -2.03 5.45 26.94
N ASP A 450 -1.69 5.24 28.22
CA ASP A 450 -1.68 3.91 28.84
C ASP A 450 -3.10 3.52 29.27
N PRO A 451 -3.77 2.51 28.68
CA PRO A 451 -5.16 2.19 29.00
C PRO A 451 -5.38 1.64 30.43
N GLY A 452 -4.30 1.40 31.18
CA GLY A 452 -4.33 1.12 32.61
C GLY A 452 -4.60 -0.36 32.94
N PRO A 453 -4.48 -0.75 34.23
CA PRO A 453 -4.49 -2.15 34.65
C PRO A 453 -5.81 -2.85 34.35
N ALA A 454 -6.96 -2.20 34.62
CA ALA A 454 -8.27 -2.80 34.40
C ALA A 454 -8.53 -3.16 32.92
N PHE A 455 -8.13 -2.29 31.98
CA PHE A 455 -8.24 -2.57 30.55
C PHE A 455 -7.34 -3.74 30.15
N ARG A 456 -6.08 -3.76 30.65
CA ARG A 456 -5.12 -4.83 30.37
C ARG A 456 -5.63 -6.19 30.87
N GLU A 457 -6.22 -6.23 32.05
CA GLU A 457 -6.81 -7.46 32.61
C GLU A 457 -8.00 -7.95 31.77
N GLN A 458 -8.92 -7.05 31.41
CA GLN A 458 -10.06 -7.40 30.56
C GLN A 458 -9.63 -7.87 29.16
N LEU A 459 -8.62 -7.22 28.57
CA LEU A 459 -8.06 -7.63 27.28
C LEU A 459 -7.43 -9.03 27.39
N ARG A 460 -6.67 -9.28 28.45
CA ARG A 460 -6.07 -10.60 28.70
C ARG A 460 -7.14 -11.68 28.82
N ALA A 461 -8.20 -11.44 29.59
CA ALA A 461 -9.31 -12.38 29.73
C ALA A 461 -10.01 -12.64 28.39
N ALA A 462 -10.28 -11.59 27.60
CA ALA A 462 -10.89 -11.71 26.28
C ALA A 462 -10.02 -12.50 25.30
N MET A 463 -8.71 -12.26 25.30
CA MET A 463 -7.75 -13.00 24.50
C MET A 463 -7.66 -14.47 24.91
N GLN A 464 -7.63 -14.76 26.22
CA GLN A 464 -7.60 -16.13 26.73
C GLN A 464 -8.87 -16.90 26.36
N HIS A 465 -10.03 -16.25 26.46
CA HIS A 465 -11.30 -16.84 26.06
C HIS A 465 -11.35 -17.13 24.55
N THR A 466 -10.87 -16.20 23.73
CA THR A 466 -11.00 -16.27 22.26
C THR A 466 -9.93 -17.15 21.61
N PHE A 467 -8.71 -17.11 22.13
CA PHE A 467 -7.54 -17.77 21.51
C PHE A 467 -7.01 -18.96 22.33
N GLY A 468 -7.53 -19.15 23.54
CA GLY A 468 -7.06 -20.15 24.50
C GLY A 468 -6.07 -19.59 25.52
N PRO A 469 -5.94 -20.24 26.70
CA PRO A 469 -5.14 -19.76 27.83
C PRO A 469 -3.63 -19.67 27.55
N ASP A 470 -3.13 -20.43 26.57
CA ASP A 470 -1.70 -20.52 26.21
C ASP A 470 -1.38 -19.93 24.82
N PHE A 471 -2.20 -18.99 24.34
CA PHE A 471 -1.98 -18.40 23.02
C PHE A 471 -0.61 -17.69 22.92
N LYS A 472 0.23 -18.17 22.00
CA LYS A 472 1.58 -17.64 21.71
C LYS A 472 1.74 -17.20 20.25
N GLY A 473 0.66 -17.18 19.48
CA GLY A 473 0.68 -16.77 18.08
C GLY A 473 0.77 -15.25 17.91
N GLY A 474 1.00 -14.80 16.68
CA GLY A 474 0.87 -13.39 16.31
C GLY A 474 -0.59 -13.01 16.06
N VAL A 475 -0.95 -11.77 16.39
CA VAL A 475 -2.24 -11.16 16.04
C VAL A 475 -2.06 -10.03 15.05
N PHE A 476 -3.11 -9.74 14.27
CA PHE A 476 -3.23 -8.53 13.48
C PHE A 476 -4.08 -7.54 14.27
N VAL A 477 -3.57 -6.33 14.48
CA VAL A 477 -4.34 -5.22 15.07
C VAL A 477 -4.67 -4.24 13.96
N ARG A 478 -5.96 -3.94 13.77
CA ARG A 478 -6.47 -3.19 12.61
C ARG A 478 -7.34 -2.03 13.08
N SER A 479 -7.16 -0.87 12.46
CA SER A 479 -8.09 0.24 12.66
C SER A 479 -9.42 -0.08 12.01
N ASP A 480 -10.50 0.24 12.73
CA ASP A 480 -11.86 0.11 12.24
C ASP A 480 -12.69 1.28 12.76
N THR A 481 -13.02 2.22 11.87
CA THR A 481 -13.77 3.43 12.27
C THR A 481 -15.27 3.27 11.99
N ASN A 482 -16.13 4.01 12.69
CA ASN A 482 -17.59 4.00 12.52
C ASN A 482 -18.10 4.49 11.15
N VAL A 483 -17.20 4.94 10.26
CA VAL A 483 -17.53 5.63 9.01
C VAL A 483 -17.15 4.85 7.75
N GLU A 484 -16.48 3.70 7.88
CA GLU A 484 -15.83 3.04 6.74
C GLU A 484 -16.78 2.39 5.71
N ASP A 485 -18.02 2.14 6.10
CA ASP A 485 -19.04 1.52 5.27
C ASP A 485 -19.93 2.54 4.56
N LEU A 486 -19.72 3.82 4.83
CA LEU A 486 -20.55 4.86 4.24
C LEU A 486 -20.21 4.99 2.75
N PRO A 487 -21.24 5.16 1.88
CA PRO A 487 -21.03 5.35 0.45
C PRO A 487 -19.92 6.36 0.18
N GLY A 488 -18.93 5.93 -0.62
CA GLY A 488 -17.76 6.67 -1.09
C GLY A 488 -16.65 6.99 -0.07
N PHE A 489 -16.57 6.28 1.06
CA PHE A 489 -15.32 6.16 1.81
C PHE A 489 -14.27 5.32 1.04
N THR A 490 -13.11 5.92 0.70
CA THR A 490 -11.97 5.21 0.09
C THR A 490 -10.84 5.03 1.11
N GLY A 491 -10.89 3.98 1.92
CA GLY A 491 -9.95 3.74 3.03
C GLY A 491 -8.52 3.31 2.67
N ALA A 492 -8.08 3.42 1.41
CA ALA A 492 -6.75 2.98 0.98
C ALA A 492 -5.67 3.91 1.55
N GLY A 493 -4.80 3.41 2.43
CA GLY A 493 -3.71 4.19 3.04
C GLY A 493 -4.10 5.07 4.23
N LEU A 494 -5.39 5.14 4.59
CA LEU A 494 -5.90 5.96 5.71
C LEU A 494 -6.05 5.19 7.02
N ASN A 495 -5.93 3.87 6.95
CA ASN A 495 -6.14 2.94 8.06
C ASN A 495 -4.85 2.18 8.36
N LEU A 496 -4.50 2.06 9.64
CA LEU A 496 -3.33 1.31 10.08
C LEU A 496 -3.69 -0.16 10.33
N THR A 497 -2.85 -1.06 9.84
CA THR A 497 -2.90 -2.49 10.17
C THR A 497 -1.50 -2.95 10.53
N LEU A 498 -1.34 -3.47 11.74
CA LEU A 498 -0.07 -3.97 12.25
C LEU A 498 -0.12 -5.51 12.26
N PRO A 499 0.63 -6.19 11.35
CA PRO A 499 0.59 -7.64 11.24
C PRO A 499 1.50 -8.33 12.27
N ASN A 500 1.17 -9.58 12.59
CA ASN A 500 2.06 -10.52 13.31
C ASN A 500 2.61 -10.00 14.66
N LEU A 501 1.79 -9.29 15.43
CA LEU A 501 2.16 -8.80 16.76
C LEU A 501 2.17 -9.95 17.76
N VAL A 502 3.34 -10.24 18.32
CA VAL A 502 3.55 -11.28 19.33
C VAL A 502 3.82 -10.63 20.68
N GLY A 503 3.15 -11.11 21.72
CA GLY A 503 3.33 -10.66 23.10
C GLY A 503 2.35 -9.56 23.51
N PHE A 504 1.86 -9.66 24.74
CA PHE A 504 0.76 -8.82 25.25
C PHE A 504 1.07 -7.32 25.23
N GLU A 505 2.27 -6.91 25.66
CA GLU A 505 2.65 -5.49 25.68
C GLU A 505 2.75 -4.89 24.27
N ASN A 506 3.21 -5.67 23.29
CA ASN A 506 3.23 -5.24 21.89
C ASN A 506 1.82 -5.03 21.34
N ILE A 507 0.86 -5.87 21.75
CA ILE A 507 -0.55 -5.75 21.38
C ILE A 507 -1.16 -4.50 22.01
N VAL A 508 -0.90 -4.24 23.29
CA VAL A 508 -1.37 -3.03 23.98
C VAL A 508 -0.83 -1.76 23.31
N ARG A 509 0.47 -1.73 22.99
CA ARG A 509 1.07 -0.59 22.26
C ARG A 509 0.45 -0.40 20.87
N ALA A 510 0.28 -1.50 20.13
CA ALA A 510 -0.33 -1.48 18.81
C ALA A 510 -1.78 -0.97 18.83
N ILE A 511 -2.55 -1.26 19.89
CA ILE A 511 -3.91 -0.71 20.05
C ILE A 511 -3.87 0.82 20.10
N SER A 512 -2.96 1.41 20.88
CA SER A 512 -2.80 2.88 20.96
C SER A 512 -2.34 3.49 19.63
N GLU A 513 -1.39 2.85 18.93
CA GLU A 513 -0.94 3.29 17.59
C GLU A 513 -2.09 3.26 16.56
N VAL A 514 -2.89 2.19 16.58
CA VAL A 514 -4.05 2.03 15.71
C VAL A 514 -5.15 3.04 16.03
N TRP A 515 -5.40 3.32 17.31
CA TRP A 515 -6.34 4.37 17.73
C TRP A 515 -5.86 5.78 17.33
N ALA A 516 -4.56 6.03 17.33
CA ALA A 516 -3.99 7.31 16.92
C ALA A 516 -3.98 7.50 15.39
N SER A 517 -3.99 6.40 14.63
CA SER A 517 -3.86 6.43 13.15
C SER A 517 -4.84 7.35 12.39
N PRO A 518 -6.13 7.50 12.79
CA PRO A 518 -7.04 8.44 12.14
C PRO A 518 -6.65 9.91 12.30
N TYR A 519 -5.83 10.23 13.30
CA TYR A 519 -5.38 11.58 13.64
C TYR A 519 -3.99 11.90 13.06
N THR A 520 -3.41 11.02 12.23
CA THR A 520 -2.23 11.39 11.42
C THR A 520 -2.59 12.52 10.45
N ALA A 521 -1.65 13.39 10.12
CA ALA A 521 -1.90 14.53 9.22
C ALA A 521 -2.60 14.09 7.91
N ARG A 522 -2.14 13.00 7.30
CA ARG A 522 -2.75 12.38 6.10
C ARG A 522 -4.20 11.94 6.32
N ALA A 523 -4.45 11.21 7.41
CA ALA A 523 -5.76 10.63 7.70
C ALA A 523 -6.77 11.70 8.14
N PHE A 524 -6.30 12.75 8.81
CA PHE A 524 -7.11 13.87 9.26
C PHE A 524 -7.47 14.81 8.10
N ALA A 525 -6.50 15.18 7.25
CA ALA A 525 -6.74 16.02 6.07
C ALA A 525 -7.73 15.38 5.08
N TRP A 526 -7.65 14.07 4.88
CA TRP A 526 -8.63 13.34 4.06
C TRP A 526 -10.04 13.42 4.65
N ARG A 527 -10.18 13.27 5.98
CA ARG A 527 -11.48 13.36 6.65
C ARG A 527 -12.07 14.77 6.58
N GLN A 528 -11.24 15.80 6.77
CA GLN A 528 -11.65 17.20 6.65
C GLN A 528 -12.14 17.56 5.24
N SER A 529 -11.63 16.91 4.20
CA SER A 529 -12.03 17.15 2.81
C SER A 529 -13.26 16.34 2.33
N HIS A 530 -13.66 15.27 3.04
CA HIS A 530 -14.67 14.31 2.57
C HIS A 530 -15.84 14.03 3.57
N MET A 531 -15.88 14.68 4.73
CA MET A 531 -17.00 14.58 5.70
C MET A 531 -17.81 15.89 5.73
N LEU A 532 -19.11 15.81 6.05
CA LEU A 532 -19.96 17.01 6.14
C LEU A 532 -19.59 17.72 7.43
N ASP A 533 -19.40 19.02 7.32
CA ASP A 533 -19.07 19.92 8.42
C ASP A 533 -17.75 19.56 9.13
N PRO A 534 -16.68 20.37 8.95
CA PRO A 534 -15.65 20.53 9.99
C PRO A 534 -16.28 20.81 11.38
N GLU A 535 -17.53 21.27 11.37
CA GLU A 535 -18.42 21.60 12.49
C GLU A 535 -19.12 20.39 13.14
N ASN A 536 -18.79 19.13 12.80
CA ASN A 536 -19.36 17.94 13.46
C ASN A 536 -18.36 16.99 14.14
N GLU A 537 -17.04 17.13 13.91
CA GLU A 537 -16.06 16.68 14.92
C GLU A 537 -16.03 17.66 16.13
N ALA A 538 -16.51 18.88 15.88
CA ALA A 538 -16.68 19.99 16.79
C ALA A 538 -18.09 20.13 17.42
N ARG A 539 -19.01 19.22 17.11
CA ARG A 539 -20.28 19.04 17.87
C ARG A 539 -20.20 17.89 18.87
N PRO A 540 -19.89 18.18 20.14
CA PRO A 540 -20.30 17.34 21.24
C PRO A 540 -21.69 17.79 21.65
N ARG A 541 -22.68 17.38 20.85
CA ARG A 541 -23.93 16.95 21.49
C ARG A 541 -23.73 15.50 21.88
N ASN A 542 -23.02 15.31 23.00
CA ASN A 542 -22.87 14.06 23.73
C ASN A 542 -22.20 12.84 23.05
N ARG A 543 -21.78 12.87 21.77
CA ARG A 543 -21.21 11.71 21.07
C ARG A 543 -20.12 12.11 20.05
N CYS A 544 -18.94 11.47 20.11
CA CYS A 544 -17.81 11.67 19.18
C CYS A 544 -18.13 11.13 17.78
N ALA A 545 -17.88 11.93 16.73
CA ALA A 545 -18.18 11.57 15.35
C ALA A 545 -17.17 10.60 14.71
N SER A 546 -15.91 10.59 15.15
CA SER A 546 -14.85 9.68 14.67
C SER A 546 -14.23 8.93 15.86
N THR A 547 -14.98 7.96 16.39
CA THR A 547 -14.43 7.09 17.44
C THR A 547 -13.67 5.95 16.78
N PRO A 548 -12.35 5.78 17.00
CA PRO A 548 -11.66 4.60 16.51
C PRO A 548 -12.15 3.38 17.31
N ALA A 549 -12.62 2.37 16.60
CA ALA A 549 -12.63 1.00 17.11
C ALA A 549 -11.41 0.28 16.54
N THR A 550 -11.06 -0.81 17.22
CA THR A 550 -9.92 -1.63 16.87
C THR A 550 -10.38 -3.07 16.93
N ASP A 551 -9.97 -3.87 15.96
CA ASP A 551 -10.10 -5.32 16.08
C ASP A 551 -8.73 -5.98 16.14
N ALA A 552 -8.63 -7.00 16.99
CA ALA A 552 -7.48 -7.90 17.07
C ALA A 552 -7.90 -9.29 16.57
N CYS A 553 -7.42 -9.71 15.40
CA CYS A 553 -7.68 -11.07 14.86
C CYS A 553 -6.42 -11.95 14.93
N THR A 554 -6.60 -13.25 15.19
CA THR A 554 -5.48 -14.20 15.24
C THR A 554 -5.01 -14.70 13.89
N CYS A 555 -3.72 -15.04 13.82
CA CYS A 555 -3.19 -15.96 12.82
C CYS A 555 -3.43 -17.42 13.27
N TRP A 556 -3.85 -18.29 12.36
CA TRP A 556 -3.98 -19.74 12.60
C TRP A 556 -2.70 -20.34 13.22
N PRO A 557 -2.78 -21.05 14.36
CA PRO A 557 -1.85 -22.12 14.66
C PRO A 557 -2.44 -23.43 14.14
N ARG A 558 -1.82 -24.02 13.12
CA ARG A 558 -1.88 -25.46 12.73
C ARG A 558 -3.27 -26.18 12.75
N PRO A 559 -3.78 -26.72 11.63
CA PRO A 559 -4.86 -27.72 11.73
C PRO A 559 -4.38 -28.98 12.46
N PRO A 560 -5.25 -29.63 13.27
CA PRO A 560 -4.96 -30.95 13.83
C PRO A 560 -4.80 -31.95 12.68
N ARG A 561 -3.89 -32.92 12.85
CA ARG A 561 -3.54 -33.92 11.82
C ARG A 561 -4.79 -34.63 11.29
N PRO A 562 -5.05 -34.62 9.97
CA PRO A 562 -5.88 -35.64 9.35
C PRO A 562 -5.04 -36.90 9.18
N GLY A 563 -5.54 -38.02 9.69
CA GLY A 563 -5.07 -39.35 9.33
C GLY A 563 -5.09 -39.54 7.81
N ALA A 564 -4.16 -40.34 7.32
CA ALA A 564 -3.88 -40.52 5.91
C ALA A 564 -5.11 -40.90 5.07
N THR A 565 -5.39 -40.15 3.99
CA THR A 565 -5.65 -40.67 2.63
C THR A 565 -5.75 -39.52 1.60
N ARG A 566 -4.78 -39.54 0.67
CA ARG A 566 -4.63 -38.93 -0.68
C ARG A 566 -5.35 -37.60 -1.08
N ARG A 567 -4.49 -36.71 -1.61
CA ARG A 567 -4.66 -35.44 -2.39
C ARG A 567 -4.73 -34.14 -1.58
N GLY A 568 -3.58 -33.45 -1.47
CA GLY A 568 -3.42 -32.08 -1.00
C GLY A 568 -1.99 -31.56 -1.27
N PRO A 569 -1.77 -30.25 -1.49
CA PRO A 569 -0.46 -29.70 -1.86
C PRO A 569 0.52 -29.78 -0.68
N LYS A 570 1.78 -30.16 -0.98
CA LYS A 570 2.88 -30.19 -0.01
C LYS A 570 3.27 -28.76 0.37
N ALA A 571 3.21 -28.45 1.66
CA ALA A 571 3.80 -27.24 2.25
C ALA A 571 5.22 -27.53 2.73
N GLU A 572 6.18 -26.68 2.35
CA GLU A 572 7.55 -26.69 2.84
C GLU A 572 7.64 -26.13 4.26
N TRP A 573 8.50 -26.75 5.08
CA TRP A 573 8.78 -26.37 6.47
C TRP A 573 10.22 -25.87 6.59
N ARG A 574 10.46 -24.81 7.39
CA ARG A 574 11.77 -24.52 7.98
C ARG A 574 11.70 -24.53 9.50
N SER A 575 12.67 -25.20 10.11
CA SER A 575 12.88 -25.36 11.54
C SER A 575 13.51 -24.12 12.18
N CYS A 576 12.88 -23.54 13.20
CA CYS A 576 13.55 -22.59 14.11
C CYS A 576 14.40 -23.36 15.13
N GLY A 577 15.72 -23.22 15.03
CA GLY A 577 16.66 -23.62 16.08
C GLY A 577 16.54 -22.68 17.27
N ARG A 578 16.45 -23.27 18.48
CA ARG A 578 16.45 -22.56 19.76
C ARG A 578 17.84 -21.98 20.04
N ALA A 579 17.94 -20.69 20.31
CA ALA A 579 19.07 -20.13 21.04
C ALA A 579 18.54 -19.59 22.38
N ALA A 580 18.78 -20.36 23.44
CA ALA A 580 18.54 -19.95 24.81
C ALA A 580 19.75 -19.13 25.28
N ALA A 581 19.53 -17.86 25.63
CA ALA A 581 20.48 -17.07 26.38
C ALA A 581 20.31 -17.37 27.88
N ARG A 582 21.38 -17.76 28.56
CA ARG A 582 21.54 -17.54 30.00
C ARG A 582 22.94 -16.98 30.28
N PRO A 583 23.08 -16.10 31.29
CA PRO A 583 24.25 -15.26 31.51
C PRO A 583 25.24 -15.90 32.48
N CYS A 584 26.53 -15.55 32.35
CA CYS A 584 27.49 -15.71 33.45
C CYS A 584 28.39 -14.47 33.55
N CYS A 585 28.33 -13.84 34.71
CA CYS A 585 29.18 -12.76 35.16
C CYS A 585 30.60 -13.23 35.52
N ASN A 586 31.52 -12.29 35.35
CA ASN A 586 32.62 -11.93 36.25
C ASN A 586 33.94 -12.74 36.31
N ARG A 587 35.00 -11.94 36.03
CA ARG A 587 36.17 -11.64 36.88
C ARG A 587 37.49 -12.40 36.66
N THR A 588 38.44 -11.58 36.18
CA THR A 588 39.81 -11.29 36.70
C THR A 588 40.99 -12.25 36.50
N ARG A 589 42.05 -11.64 35.90
CA ARG A 589 43.52 -11.74 36.14
C ARG A 589 44.12 -13.14 35.97
N SER A 590 45.31 -13.40 35.43
CA SER A 590 46.60 -12.74 35.15
C SER A 590 47.38 -13.80 34.33
N GLY A 591 48.23 -13.57 33.33
CA GLY A 591 49.48 -12.81 33.27
C GLY A 591 50.57 -13.69 32.60
N SER A 592 51.60 -13.05 32.03
CA SER A 592 52.85 -13.59 31.42
C SER A 592 52.72 -14.28 30.04
N SER A 593 53.21 -13.68 28.94
CA SER A 593 54.61 -13.58 28.39
C SER A 593 54.72 -14.55 27.18
N SER A 594 55.38 -14.32 26.04
CA SER A 594 56.41 -13.40 25.56
C SER A 594 56.53 -13.47 24.02
N SER A 595 57.08 -12.41 23.40
CA SER A 595 57.69 -12.31 22.04
C SER A 595 56.77 -12.49 20.81
N SER A 596 56.84 -11.70 19.73
CA SER A 596 57.96 -10.99 19.10
C SER A 596 57.48 -9.74 18.33
N ARG A 597 58.38 -8.76 18.24
CA ARG A 597 58.24 -7.49 17.50
C ARG A 597 58.41 -7.71 16.00
N ARG A 598 57.56 -7.11 15.17
CA ARG A 598 57.97 -6.42 13.92
C ARG A 598 57.10 -5.18 13.70
N SER A 599 57.73 -4.16 13.15
CA SER A 599 57.42 -2.74 13.19
C SER A 599 56.92 -2.20 11.84
N CYS A 600 55.84 -1.38 11.88
CA CYS A 600 55.46 -0.20 11.05
C CYS A 600 55.41 -0.30 9.50
N PRO A 601 54.70 0.63 8.78
CA PRO A 601 54.20 1.95 9.19
C PRO A 601 52.75 2.33 8.78
N ARG A 602 52.30 3.46 9.33
CA ARG A 602 51.11 4.26 8.98
C ARG A 602 51.32 5.10 7.72
N GLY A 603 50.21 5.45 7.06
CA GLY A 603 50.06 6.48 6.03
C GLY A 603 49.30 5.89 4.83
N SER A 604 48.19 6.41 4.31
CA SER A 604 47.76 7.80 4.16
C SER A 604 46.27 7.82 3.71
N ARG A 605 45.53 8.87 4.08
CA ARG A 605 44.23 9.25 3.46
C ARG A 605 44.50 10.05 2.17
N PRO A 606 43.61 9.97 1.16
CA PRO A 606 43.02 11.18 0.57
C PRO A 606 41.50 11.01 0.34
N SER A 607 40.63 11.89 0.83
CA SER A 607 40.20 13.21 0.29
C SER A 607 39.35 13.13 -0.98
N TRP A 608 38.07 13.43 -0.80
CA TRP A 608 37.02 13.60 -1.80
C TRP A 608 37.33 14.77 -2.74
N THR A 609 37.10 14.58 -4.04
CA THR A 609 36.93 15.69 -5.00
C THR A 609 35.80 15.37 -5.97
N THR A 610 34.81 16.24 -5.92
CA THR A 610 33.70 16.46 -6.86
C THR A 610 34.23 16.86 -8.23
N ARG A 611 33.70 16.30 -9.32
CA ARG A 611 33.74 16.94 -10.64
C ARG A 611 32.50 16.61 -11.46
N ALA A 612 32.00 17.69 -12.07
CA ALA A 612 30.77 17.83 -12.83
C ALA A 612 30.80 17.11 -14.19
N ALA A 613 29.59 16.97 -14.74
CA ALA A 613 29.22 16.44 -16.05
C ALA A 613 29.91 17.17 -17.24
N PRO A 614 29.79 16.62 -18.45
CA PRO A 614 28.63 16.95 -19.30
C PRO A 614 27.67 15.78 -19.54
#